data_AF-A0A960LUV7-F1
#
_entry.id   AF-A0A960LUV7-F1
#
_cell.length_a   1.000
_cell.length_b   1.000
_cell.length_c   1.000
_cell.angle_alpha   90.00
_cell.angle_beta   90.00
_cell.angle_gamma   90.00
#
_symmetry.space_group_name_H-M   'P 1'
#
loop_
_entity.id
_entity.type
_entity.pdbx_description
1 polymer ?
#
loop_
_entity_poly.entity_id
_entity_poly.type
_entity_poly.pdbx_seq_one_letter_code
_entity_poly.pdbx_strand_id
1 'polypeptide(L)'
;MAEDEIAPVRGMSADASIHKAQKAHARQELNNMAARQAETEEDFQSWADQALFNPITMRKKFEKLDDRMRRPVQKEETQKGEETQEKVVGETDVIEQIAEDYYQRNPELQKKTLMLLQQRLKKDDTADTILRKLEEFYTDKSLADEAVDFLIETASNREEIRNQLLQAKEQFNAAHGREIRAGRNIAEQARTFSKQGLGSPTALRDLYRNIVTTPRTPHQIFEELTAKFKFSDMKNIIDFILHSLGSDMKAKGPSISKAELQRLFGEARTMQAILGVFRFFFARMKLIKGQFDRYDLTMPSRINFEVLARLLMKLLQERYPSPDKIIKLSFVLGISEEVAAQIIIFTQYRDALRHISPKLFQSERHRQDLLLTIIETLSDLEDELEEEEEEEEE
;
A
#
# COMPACT_ATOMS: atom_id res chain seq x y z
N MET A 1 32.14 -5.49 -104.62
CA MET A 1 32.28 -6.52 -103.57
C MET A 1 32.76 -5.81 -102.32
N ALA A 2 32.09 -6.10 -101.20
CA ALA A 2 32.34 -5.66 -99.82
C ALA A 2 31.97 -4.20 -99.50
N GLU A 3 30.74 -4.04 -99.00
CA GLU A 3 30.38 -3.03 -98.00
C GLU A 3 30.63 -3.66 -96.62
N ASP A 4 31.35 -2.94 -95.75
CA ASP A 4 31.56 -3.34 -94.35
C ASP A 4 31.15 -2.15 -93.47
N GLU A 5 30.14 -2.38 -92.65
CA GLU A 5 29.35 -1.38 -91.93
C GLU A 5 29.82 -1.27 -90.48
N ILE A 6 29.92 -0.02 -90.01
CA ILE A 6 30.40 0.38 -88.69
C ILE A 6 29.31 0.13 -87.64
N ALA A 7 29.66 -0.58 -86.56
CA ALA A 7 28.78 -0.85 -85.42
C ALA A 7 28.35 0.39 -84.62
N PRO A 8 27.19 0.32 -83.93
CA PRO A 8 27.06 0.97 -82.63
C PRO A 8 26.59 0.05 -81.47
N VAL A 9 26.81 0.60 -80.28
CA VAL A 9 27.00 -0.01 -78.96
C VAL A 9 25.70 -0.31 -78.19
N ARG A 10 25.76 -1.38 -77.38
CA ARG A 10 24.82 -1.89 -76.35
C ARG A 10 24.30 -0.83 -75.35
N GLY A 11 23.02 -0.92 -74.98
CA GLY A 11 22.46 -0.27 -73.79
C GLY A 11 21.13 -0.86 -73.29
N MET A 12 21.19 -1.84 -72.37
CA MET A 12 20.06 -2.27 -71.51
C MET A 12 20.63 -2.91 -70.22
N SER A 13 20.62 -2.24 -69.05
CA SER A 13 20.89 -2.87 -67.73
C SER A 13 20.75 -1.90 -66.50
N ALA A 14 19.70 -1.09 -66.38
CA ALA A 14 19.51 -0.25 -65.18
C ALA A 14 18.19 -0.50 -64.44
N ASP A 15 17.06 -0.60 -65.15
CA ASP A 15 15.73 -0.65 -64.51
C ASP A 15 15.39 -1.98 -63.83
N ALA A 16 15.93 -3.10 -64.32
CA ALA A 16 15.64 -4.42 -63.74
C ALA A 16 16.28 -4.64 -62.36
N SER A 17 17.40 -3.96 -62.06
CA SER A 17 18.11 -4.08 -60.78
C SER A 17 17.45 -3.28 -59.66
N ILE A 18 16.90 -2.10 -59.97
CA ILE A 18 16.24 -1.22 -59.00
C ILE A 18 14.93 -1.85 -58.51
N HIS A 19 14.15 -2.43 -59.43
CA HIS A 19 12.88 -3.07 -59.08
C HIS A 19 13.06 -4.33 -58.22
N LYS A 20 14.17 -5.06 -58.40
CA LYS A 20 14.50 -6.25 -57.61
C LYS A 20 15.02 -5.89 -56.21
N ALA A 21 15.76 -4.79 -56.09
CA ALA A 21 16.23 -4.26 -54.81
C ALA A 21 15.09 -3.74 -53.92
N GLN A 22 14.13 -3.00 -54.49
CA GLN A 22 12.96 -2.52 -53.75
C GLN A 22 12.07 -3.66 -53.24
N LYS A 23 11.87 -4.70 -54.05
CA LYS A 23 11.07 -5.87 -53.66
C LYS A 23 11.74 -6.72 -52.59
N ALA A 24 13.08 -6.75 -52.56
CA ALA A 24 13.85 -7.40 -51.51
C ALA A 24 13.77 -6.62 -50.19
N HIS A 25 13.85 -5.28 -50.24
CA HIS A 25 13.75 -4.42 -49.05
C HIS A 25 12.37 -4.51 -48.39
N ALA A 26 11.29 -4.44 -49.18
CA ALA A 26 9.92 -4.58 -48.67
C ALA A 26 9.66 -5.95 -48.03
N ARG A 27 10.28 -7.02 -48.57
CA ARG A 27 10.16 -8.37 -48.03
C ARG A 27 10.98 -8.55 -46.74
N GLN A 28 12.10 -7.83 -46.62
CA GLN A 28 12.92 -7.82 -45.41
C GLN A 28 12.25 -7.04 -44.28
N GLU A 29 11.56 -5.93 -44.59
CA GLU A 29 10.76 -5.18 -43.61
C GLU A 29 9.56 -5.98 -43.11
N LEU A 30 8.84 -6.66 -44.00
CA LEU A 30 7.74 -7.56 -43.62
C LEU A 30 8.22 -8.72 -42.74
N ASN A 31 9.37 -9.32 -43.06
CA ASN A 31 9.96 -10.37 -42.21
C ASN A 31 10.42 -9.82 -40.86
N ASN A 32 10.96 -8.60 -40.79
CA ASN A 32 11.34 -7.96 -39.53
C ASN A 32 10.12 -7.57 -38.68
N MET A 33 9.01 -7.16 -39.30
CA MET A 33 7.75 -6.91 -38.60
C MET A 33 7.12 -8.20 -38.06
N ALA A 34 7.13 -9.27 -38.86
CA ALA A 34 6.65 -10.58 -38.43
C ALA A 34 7.53 -11.19 -37.31
N ALA A 35 8.85 -11.04 -37.40
CA ALA A 35 9.78 -11.47 -36.35
C ALA A 35 9.58 -10.70 -35.04
N ARG A 36 9.33 -9.38 -35.11
CA ARG A 36 9.00 -8.56 -33.93
C ARG A 36 7.64 -8.93 -33.31
N GLN A 37 6.66 -9.31 -34.13
CA GLN A 37 5.36 -9.79 -33.66
C GLN A 37 5.46 -11.17 -33.00
N ALA A 38 6.27 -12.08 -33.56
CA ALA A 38 6.53 -13.39 -32.98
C ALA A 38 7.33 -13.33 -31.67
N GLU A 39 8.37 -12.48 -31.60
CA GLU A 39 9.12 -12.23 -30.36
C GLU A 39 8.22 -11.64 -29.26
N THR A 40 7.26 -10.78 -29.61
CA THR A 40 6.31 -10.21 -28.64
C THR A 40 5.24 -11.20 -28.17
N GLU A 41 4.88 -12.19 -28.98
CA GLU A 41 3.96 -13.28 -28.59
C GLU A 41 4.66 -14.36 -27.73
N GLU A 42 5.92 -14.70 -28.02
CA GLU A 42 6.72 -15.60 -27.19
C GLU A 42 7.09 -14.98 -25.83
N ASP A 43 7.45 -13.68 -25.81
CA ASP A 43 7.65 -12.93 -24.55
C ASP A 43 6.33 -12.83 -23.74
N PHE A 44 5.18 -12.74 -24.43
CA PHE A 44 3.85 -12.70 -23.83
C PHE A 44 3.46 -14.02 -23.14
N GLN A 45 3.72 -15.17 -23.77
CA GLN A 45 3.47 -16.47 -23.14
C GLN A 45 4.41 -16.72 -21.96
N SER A 46 5.70 -16.36 -22.08
CA SER A 46 6.66 -16.56 -20.99
C SER A 46 6.36 -15.71 -19.75
N TRP A 47 5.71 -14.55 -19.93
CA TRP A 47 5.36 -13.64 -18.85
C TRP A 47 3.97 -13.89 -18.24
N ALA A 48 2.98 -14.35 -19.02
CA ALA A 48 1.69 -14.79 -18.48
C ALA A 48 1.88 -15.92 -17.43
N ASP A 49 2.86 -16.81 -17.65
CA ASP A 49 3.27 -17.84 -16.70
C ASP A 49 4.02 -17.29 -15.47
N GLN A 50 4.60 -16.09 -15.55
CA GLN A 50 5.27 -15.41 -14.42
C GLN A 50 4.35 -14.44 -13.65
N ALA A 51 3.25 -13.99 -14.24
CA ALA A 51 2.25 -13.14 -13.60
C ALA A 51 1.40 -13.89 -12.54
N LEU A 52 1.42 -15.23 -12.55
CA LEU A 52 0.96 -16.06 -11.44
C LEU A 52 2.06 -16.12 -10.36
N PHE A 53 2.08 -15.09 -9.52
CA PHE A 53 3.12 -14.81 -8.53
C PHE A 53 3.34 -15.96 -7.52
N ASN A 54 4.44 -16.71 -7.66
CA ASN A 54 4.92 -17.68 -6.66
C ASN A 54 6.11 -17.09 -5.86
N PRO A 55 5.98 -16.83 -4.55
CA PRO A 55 6.94 -16.04 -3.75
C PRO A 55 8.30 -16.72 -3.45
N ILE A 56 8.59 -17.90 -3.98
CA ILE A 56 9.81 -18.68 -3.65
C ILE A 56 11.00 -18.37 -4.59
N THR A 57 10.77 -17.82 -5.79
CA THR A 57 11.83 -17.60 -6.80
C THR A 57 12.66 -16.33 -6.58
N MET A 58 12.20 -15.38 -5.76
CA MET A 58 12.86 -14.09 -5.49
C MET A 58 14.09 -14.18 -4.56
N ARG A 59 14.44 -15.36 -4.03
CA ARG A 59 15.60 -15.54 -3.13
C ARG A 59 16.92 -15.90 -3.81
N LYS A 60 16.97 -16.08 -5.14
CA LYS A 60 18.16 -16.65 -5.82
C LYS A 60 18.93 -15.76 -6.83
N LYS A 61 18.59 -14.48 -6.99
CA LYS A 61 19.36 -13.59 -7.90
C LYS A 61 20.01 -12.41 -7.17
N PHE A 62 21.04 -12.71 -6.38
CA PHE A 62 22.07 -11.74 -6.01
C PHE A 62 23.37 -12.18 -6.68
N GLU A 63 23.70 -11.57 -7.82
CA GLU A 63 25.04 -11.65 -8.41
C GLU A 63 25.95 -10.61 -7.73
N LYS A 64 27.20 -11.02 -7.47
CA LYS A 64 28.19 -10.23 -6.72
C LYS A 64 28.78 -9.12 -7.60
N LEU A 65 29.15 -8.03 -6.94
CA LEU A 65 29.61 -6.74 -7.51
C LEU A 65 30.91 -6.76 -8.34
N ASP A 66 31.53 -7.92 -8.60
CA ASP A 66 32.88 -8.01 -9.18
C ASP A 66 32.95 -8.01 -10.72
N ASP A 67 31.83 -8.16 -11.44
CA ASP A 67 31.82 -8.21 -12.91
C ASP A 67 31.69 -6.85 -13.62
N ARG A 68 31.76 -5.73 -12.89
CA ARG A 68 31.66 -4.38 -13.49
C ARG A 68 32.99 -3.79 -14.00
N MET A 69 34.12 -4.47 -13.84
CA MET A 69 35.44 -3.90 -14.14
C MET A 69 36.20 -4.58 -15.28
N ARG A 70 35.61 -4.79 -16.46
CA ARG A 70 36.39 -4.97 -17.71
C ARG A 70 35.64 -4.45 -18.94
N ARG A 71 35.94 -3.21 -19.36
CA ARG A 71 35.78 -2.77 -20.75
C ARG A 71 37.09 -2.14 -21.23
N PRO A 72 37.64 -2.55 -22.39
CA PRO A 72 38.82 -1.90 -22.95
C PRO A 72 38.45 -0.63 -23.70
N VAL A 73 39.36 0.33 -23.63
CA VAL A 73 39.36 1.64 -24.27
C VAL A 73 39.61 1.49 -25.78
N GLN A 74 38.81 2.15 -26.63
CA GLN A 74 39.19 2.43 -28.02
C GLN A 74 39.00 3.91 -28.37
N LYS A 75 40.16 4.47 -28.70
CA LYS A 75 40.61 5.69 -29.38
C LYS A 75 39.59 6.63 -30.04
N GLU A 76 39.83 7.92 -29.78
CA GLU A 76 39.41 9.08 -30.57
C GLU A 76 39.97 9.02 -31.99
N GLU A 77 39.16 9.39 -32.99
CA GLU A 77 39.64 10.05 -34.20
C GLU A 77 38.51 10.87 -34.88
N THR A 78 38.80 12.16 -35.03
CA THR A 78 38.35 13.12 -36.06
C THR A 78 36.87 13.52 -36.20
N GLN A 79 36.63 14.78 -35.83
CA GLN A 79 35.54 15.65 -36.28
C GLN A 79 35.48 15.73 -37.82
N LYS A 80 34.31 15.43 -38.39
CA LYS A 80 33.85 15.98 -39.68
C LYS A 80 32.33 15.90 -39.77
N GLY A 81 31.70 17.08 -39.70
CA GLY A 81 30.37 17.38 -40.23
C GLY A 81 29.20 16.60 -39.61
N GLU A 82 28.73 17.02 -38.43
CA GLU A 82 27.34 16.78 -38.07
C GLU A 82 26.48 17.85 -38.75
N GLU A 83 25.92 17.49 -39.91
CA GLU A 83 24.64 18.03 -40.31
C GLU A 83 23.67 17.80 -39.15
N THR A 84 23.10 18.88 -38.64
CA THR A 84 22.00 18.86 -37.69
C THR A 84 20.81 18.18 -38.36
N GLN A 85 20.78 16.83 -38.33
CA GLN A 85 19.56 16.08 -38.55
C GLN A 85 18.68 16.43 -37.35
N GLU A 86 17.76 17.38 -37.55
CA GLU A 86 16.56 17.48 -36.73
C GLU A 86 16.00 16.06 -36.65
N LYS A 87 16.15 15.42 -35.48
CA LYS A 87 15.38 14.23 -35.14
C LYS A 87 13.93 14.66 -35.25
N VAL A 88 13.29 14.28 -36.35
CA VAL A 88 11.84 14.28 -36.46
C VAL A 88 11.36 13.38 -35.33
N VAL A 89 10.99 14.00 -34.21
CA VAL A 89 10.48 13.29 -33.04
C VAL A 89 9.24 12.55 -33.51
N GLY A 90 9.34 11.21 -33.59
CA GLY A 90 8.21 10.41 -34.03
C GLY A 90 7.07 10.54 -33.03
N GLU A 91 5.82 10.37 -33.47
CA GLU A 91 4.66 10.39 -32.57
C GLU A 91 4.83 9.38 -31.41
N THR A 92 5.54 8.28 -31.66
CA THR A 92 5.95 7.29 -30.65
C THR A 92 6.92 7.84 -29.61
N ASP A 93 7.90 8.68 -30.00
CA ASP A 93 8.87 9.29 -29.09
C ASP A 93 8.17 10.30 -28.14
N VAL A 94 7.17 11.02 -28.64
CA VAL A 94 6.37 11.95 -27.82
C VAL A 94 5.54 11.19 -26.79
N ILE A 95 4.85 10.12 -27.21
CA ILE A 95 4.06 9.26 -26.30
C ILE A 95 4.97 8.64 -25.23
N GLU A 96 6.16 8.22 -25.63
CA GLU A 96 7.15 7.62 -24.73
C GLU A 96 7.65 8.64 -23.69
N GLN A 97 7.86 9.90 -24.08
CA GLN A 97 8.19 10.99 -23.16
C GLN A 97 7.06 11.29 -22.17
N ILE A 98 5.81 11.36 -22.64
CA ILE A 98 4.65 11.55 -21.76
C ILE A 98 4.56 10.39 -20.76
N ALA A 99 4.75 9.14 -21.20
CA ALA A 99 4.74 7.99 -20.30
C ALA A 99 5.86 8.05 -19.25
N GLU A 100 7.04 8.57 -19.63
CA GLU A 100 8.14 8.83 -18.69
C GLU A 100 7.76 9.89 -17.65
N ASP A 101 7.15 10.99 -18.07
CA ASP A 101 6.71 12.05 -17.15
C ASP A 101 5.69 11.56 -16.11
N TYR A 102 4.74 10.71 -16.52
CA TYR A 102 3.79 10.07 -15.60
C TYR A 102 4.50 9.12 -14.64
N TYR A 103 5.45 8.31 -15.13
CA TYR A 103 6.23 7.40 -14.28
C TYR A 103 7.09 8.16 -13.25
N GLN A 104 7.73 9.27 -13.64
CA GLN A 104 8.53 10.09 -12.74
C GLN A 104 7.68 10.73 -11.62
N ARG A 105 6.44 11.14 -11.94
CA ARG A 105 5.49 11.66 -10.94
C ARG A 105 4.90 10.56 -10.07
N ASN A 106 4.60 9.41 -10.67
CA ASN A 106 4.00 8.27 -9.99
C ASN A 106 4.64 6.95 -10.48
N PRO A 107 5.61 6.41 -9.74
CA PRO A 107 6.31 5.17 -10.13
C PRO A 107 5.41 3.93 -10.19
N GLU A 108 4.18 4.01 -9.70
CA GLU A 108 3.19 2.93 -9.81
C GLU A 108 2.59 2.83 -11.23
N LEU A 109 2.67 3.91 -12.01
CA LEU A 109 2.30 3.95 -13.42
C LEU A 109 3.50 3.57 -14.28
N GLN A 110 3.75 2.27 -14.39
CA GLN A 110 4.88 1.74 -15.16
C GLN A 110 4.77 2.14 -16.64
N LYS A 111 5.84 2.72 -17.18
CA LYS A 111 5.93 3.18 -18.56
C LYS A 111 5.46 2.13 -19.58
N LYS A 112 5.95 0.89 -19.44
CA LYS A 112 5.58 -0.21 -20.34
C LYS A 112 4.08 -0.54 -20.29
N THR A 113 3.49 -0.49 -19.11
CA THR A 113 2.05 -0.74 -18.91
C THR A 113 1.21 0.35 -19.58
N LEU A 114 1.60 1.62 -19.41
CA LEU A 114 0.95 2.75 -20.07
C LEU A 114 1.05 2.66 -21.60
N MET A 115 2.24 2.36 -22.13
CA MET A 115 2.45 2.19 -23.57
C MET A 115 1.63 1.02 -24.15
N LEU A 116 1.60 -0.13 -23.46
CA LEU A 116 0.82 -1.29 -23.90
C LEU A 116 -0.68 -0.98 -23.89
N LEU A 117 -1.17 -0.28 -22.87
CA LEU A 117 -2.55 0.17 -22.80
C LEU A 117 -2.89 1.13 -23.95
N GLN A 118 -2.00 2.07 -24.26
CA GLN A 118 -2.15 2.99 -25.39
C GLN A 118 -2.22 2.26 -26.73
N GLN A 119 -1.36 1.24 -26.94
CA GLN A 119 -1.33 0.43 -28.17
C GLN A 119 -2.59 -0.42 -28.34
N ARG A 120 -3.22 -0.83 -27.24
CA ARG A 120 -4.49 -1.57 -27.28
C ARG A 120 -5.71 -0.72 -27.60
N LEU A 121 -5.59 0.62 -27.56
CA LEU A 121 -6.68 1.51 -27.96
C LEU A 121 -6.88 1.47 -29.47
N LYS A 122 -8.10 1.15 -29.89
CA LYS A 122 -8.55 1.19 -31.26
C LYS A 122 -9.41 2.42 -31.49
N LYS A 123 -9.51 2.85 -32.75
CA LYS A 123 -10.28 4.05 -33.13
C LYS A 123 -11.79 3.91 -32.83
N ASP A 124 -12.30 2.69 -32.87
CA ASP A 124 -13.71 2.30 -32.68
C ASP A 124 -14.05 1.88 -31.24
N ASP A 125 -13.10 1.97 -30.30
CA ASP A 125 -13.39 1.65 -28.91
C ASP A 125 -14.40 2.63 -28.31
N THR A 126 -15.48 2.07 -27.77
CA THR A 126 -16.47 2.83 -26.99
C THR A 126 -15.99 3.08 -25.56
N ALA A 127 -16.60 4.05 -24.88
CA ALA A 127 -16.33 4.33 -23.47
C ALA A 127 -16.34 3.07 -22.57
N ASP A 128 -17.34 2.19 -22.70
CA ASP A 128 -17.41 0.93 -21.94
C ASP A 128 -16.27 -0.05 -22.27
N THR A 129 -15.82 -0.05 -23.52
CA THR A 129 -14.71 -0.92 -23.96
C THR A 129 -13.38 -0.40 -23.42
N ILE A 130 -13.20 0.92 -23.40
CA ILE A 130 -12.05 1.57 -22.78
C ILE A 130 -12.00 1.26 -21.28
N LEU A 131 -13.12 1.35 -20.57
CA LEU A 131 -13.20 1.06 -19.14
C LEU A 131 -12.83 -0.39 -18.82
N ARG A 132 -13.34 -1.36 -19.59
CA ARG A 132 -12.94 -2.77 -19.43
C ARG A 132 -11.44 -2.97 -19.62
N LYS A 133 -10.85 -2.37 -20.67
CA LYS A 133 -9.40 -2.43 -20.90
C LYS A 133 -8.61 -1.79 -19.76
N LEU A 134 -9.10 -0.71 -19.16
CA LEU A 134 -8.44 -0.10 -18.00
C LEU A 134 -8.46 -1.01 -16.78
N GLU A 135 -9.59 -1.65 -16.50
CA GLU A 135 -9.75 -2.54 -15.35
C GLU A 135 -8.91 -3.82 -15.47
N GLU A 136 -8.63 -4.30 -16.69
CA GLU A 136 -7.69 -5.40 -16.93
C GLU A 136 -6.25 -5.06 -16.51
N PHE A 137 -5.85 -3.79 -16.62
CA PHE A 137 -4.48 -3.33 -16.35
C PHE A 137 -4.32 -2.76 -14.94
N TYR A 138 -5.36 -2.10 -14.41
CA TYR A 138 -5.34 -1.42 -13.12
C TYR A 138 -6.56 -1.82 -12.29
N THR A 139 -6.32 -2.66 -11.28
CA THR A 139 -7.32 -2.97 -10.25
C THR A 139 -7.60 -1.77 -9.34
N ASP A 140 -6.60 -0.94 -9.12
CA ASP A 140 -6.69 0.28 -8.31
C ASP A 140 -7.37 1.40 -9.10
N LYS A 141 -8.57 1.79 -8.67
CA LYS A 141 -9.38 2.81 -9.33
C LYS A 141 -8.70 4.18 -9.43
N SER A 142 -7.84 4.55 -8.48
CA SER A 142 -7.10 5.82 -8.56
C SER A 142 -6.01 5.79 -9.62
N LEU A 143 -5.31 4.64 -9.77
CA LEU A 143 -4.32 4.47 -10.83
C LEU A 143 -4.98 4.36 -12.20
N ALA A 144 -6.14 3.71 -12.29
CA ALA A 144 -6.93 3.65 -13.52
C ALA A 144 -7.35 5.05 -14.00
N ASP A 145 -7.81 5.93 -13.09
CA ASP A 145 -8.16 7.31 -13.44
C ASP A 145 -6.93 8.14 -13.90
N GLU A 146 -5.76 7.95 -13.28
CA GLU A 146 -4.50 8.57 -13.75
C GLU A 146 -4.05 8.00 -15.11
N ALA A 147 -4.27 6.71 -15.37
CA ALA A 147 -3.97 6.11 -16.67
C ALA A 147 -4.90 6.67 -17.75
N VAL A 148 -6.17 6.95 -17.43
CA VAL A 148 -7.09 7.64 -18.36
C VAL A 148 -6.59 9.04 -18.70
N ASP A 149 -6.04 9.79 -17.73
CA ASP A 149 -5.42 11.11 -17.99
C ASP A 149 -4.31 11.01 -19.03
N PHE A 150 -3.41 10.03 -18.86
CA PHE A 150 -2.34 9.73 -19.81
C PHE A 150 -2.89 9.40 -21.22
N LEU A 151 -3.94 8.56 -21.31
CA LEU A 151 -4.54 8.20 -22.59
C LEU A 151 -5.19 9.39 -23.29
N ILE A 152 -5.85 10.30 -22.54
CA ILE A 152 -6.44 11.53 -23.09
C ILE A 152 -5.33 12.44 -23.65
N GLU A 153 -4.23 12.59 -22.92
CA GLU A 153 -3.10 13.44 -23.33
C GLU A 153 -2.41 12.89 -24.59
N THR A 154 -2.22 11.58 -24.67
CA THR A 154 -1.63 10.90 -25.83
C THR A 154 -2.60 10.69 -27.01
N ALA A 155 -3.89 10.99 -26.83
CA ALA A 155 -4.89 10.99 -27.89
C ALA A 155 -5.08 12.37 -28.56
N SER A 156 -4.15 13.31 -28.36
CA SER A 156 -4.25 14.69 -28.85
C SER A 156 -4.56 14.81 -30.35
N ASN A 157 -4.05 13.89 -31.18
CA ASN A 157 -4.26 13.88 -32.64
C ASN A 157 -5.46 13.03 -33.10
N ARG A 158 -6.23 12.44 -32.18
CA ARG A 158 -7.33 11.51 -32.46
C ARG A 158 -8.60 11.96 -31.74
N GLU A 159 -9.32 12.92 -32.31
CA GLU A 159 -10.45 13.57 -31.65
C GLU A 159 -11.59 12.60 -31.29
N GLU A 160 -11.91 11.66 -32.18
CA GLU A 160 -12.97 10.66 -31.97
C GLU A 160 -12.72 9.79 -30.73
N ILE A 161 -11.52 9.21 -30.60
CA ILE A 161 -11.16 8.38 -29.45
C ILE A 161 -10.97 9.22 -28.19
N ARG A 162 -10.48 10.46 -28.32
CA ARG A 162 -10.35 11.40 -27.21
C ARG A 162 -11.71 11.72 -26.59
N ASN A 163 -12.75 11.90 -27.40
CA ASN A 163 -14.11 12.11 -26.90
C ASN A 163 -14.64 10.86 -26.16
N GLN A 164 -14.36 9.65 -26.65
CA GLN A 164 -14.71 8.40 -25.95
C GLN A 164 -13.94 8.24 -24.63
N LEU A 165 -12.66 8.64 -24.58
CA LEU A 165 -11.87 8.65 -23.35
C LEU A 165 -12.40 9.64 -22.31
N LEU A 166 -12.82 10.84 -22.74
CA LEU A 166 -13.45 11.82 -21.86
C LEU A 166 -14.78 11.30 -21.30
N GLN A 167 -15.61 10.68 -22.15
CA GLN A 167 -16.86 10.05 -21.74
C GLN A 167 -16.62 8.89 -20.77
N ALA A 168 -15.64 8.02 -21.05
CA ALA A 168 -15.23 6.95 -20.14
C ALA A 168 -14.80 7.51 -18.79
N LYS A 169 -13.99 8.58 -18.78
CA LYS A 169 -13.55 9.25 -17.55
C LYS A 169 -14.72 9.77 -16.74
N GLU A 170 -15.69 10.42 -17.39
CA GLU A 170 -16.88 10.95 -16.73
C GLU A 170 -17.72 9.83 -16.11
N GLN A 171 -17.99 8.76 -16.86
CA GLN A 171 -18.70 7.57 -16.37
C GLN A 171 -17.98 6.93 -15.19
N PHE A 172 -16.65 6.80 -15.28
CA PHE A 172 -15.84 6.21 -14.22
C PHE A 172 -15.83 7.07 -12.96
N ASN A 173 -15.73 8.40 -13.10
CA ASN A 173 -15.81 9.32 -11.97
C ASN A 173 -17.21 9.40 -11.37
N ALA A 174 -18.27 9.24 -12.17
CA ALA A 174 -19.63 9.15 -11.67
C ALA A 174 -19.83 7.88 -10.81
N ALA A 175 -19.26 6.75 -11.23
CA ALA A 175 -19.37 5.47 -10.50
C ALA A 175 -18.43 5.39 -9.28
N HIS A 176 -17.17 5.81 -9.42
CA HIS A 176 -16.09 5.56 -8.45
C HIS A 176 -15.43 6.82 -7.91
N GLY A 177 -15.99 8.00 -8.15
CA GLY A 177 -15.33 9.29 -7.85
C GLY A 177 -14.84 9.45 -6.42
N ARG A 178 -15.55 8.89 -5.43
CA ARG A 178 -15.11 8.89 -4.03
C ARG A 178 -13.83 8.08 -3.82
N GLU A 179 -13.77 6.87 -4.35
CA GLU A 179 -12.62 5.95 -4.22
C GLU A 179 -11.40 6.46 -4.97
N ILE A 180 -11.65 7.05 -6.15
CA ILE A 180 -10.64 7.72 -6.97
C ILE A 180 -10.02 8.88 -6.18
N ARG A 181 -10.84 9.80 -5.67
CA ARG A 181 -10.38 10.94 -4.86
C ARG A 181 -9.64 10.49 -3.62
N ALA A 182 -10.20 9.52 -2.88
CA ALA A 182 -9.57 8.98 -1.68
C ALA A 182 -8.15 8.48 -1.97
N GLY A 183 -7.98 7.64 -2.99
CA GLY A 183 -6.66 7.09 -3.31
C GLY A 183 -5.70 8.12 -3.93
N ARG A 184 -6.17 9.05 -4.77
CA ARG A 184 -5.32 10.12 -5.35
C ARG A 184 -4.82 11.07 -4.26
N ASN A 185 -5.70 11.47 -3.34
CA ASN A 185 -5.36 12.42 -2.28
C ASN A 185 -4.33 11.88 -1.28
N ILE A 186 -4.16 10.55 -1.20
CA ILE A 186 -3.23 9.91 -0.27
C ILE A 186 -2.09 9.15 -0.97
N ALA A 187 -1.91 9.34 -2.29
CA ALA A 187 -1.00 8.54 -3.09
C ALA A 187 0.46 8.64 -2.61
N GLU A 188 0.90 9.84 -2.22
CA GLU A 188 2.23 10.06 -1.65
C GLU A 188 2.41 9.37 -0.31
N GLN A 189 1.40 9.43 0.57
CA GLN A 189 1.42 8.80 1.88
C GLN A 189 1.47 7.27 1.73
N ALA A 190 0.65 6.70 0.85
CA ALA A 190 0.65 5.27 0.56
C ALA A 190 2.04 4.80 0.09
N ARG A 191 2.69 5.52 -0.82
CA ARG A 191 4.06 5.18 -1.27
C ARG A 191 5.10 5.34 -0.16
N THR A 192 5.01 6.42 0.62
CA THR A 192 5.96 6.71 1.70
C THR A 192 5.93 5.63 2.77
N PHE A 193 4.73 5.25 3.22
CA PHE A 193 4.56 4.21 4.23
C PHE A 193 4.74 2.79 3.68
N SER A 194 4.51 2.57 2.38
CA SER A 194 4.89 1.32 1.71
C SER A 194 6.40 1.07 1.79
N LYS A 195 7.22 2.10 1.56
CA LYS A 195 8.68 2.01 1.72
C LYS A 195 9.13 1.68 3.15
N GLN A 196 8.27 1.91 4.15
CA GLN A 196 8.52 1.54 5.55
C GLN A 196 8.12 0.08 5.86
N GLY A 197 7.64 -0.68 4.88
CA GLY A 197 7.31 -2.10 5.05
C GLY A 197 5.87 -2.39 5.47
N LEU A 198 4.96 -1.41 5.44
CA LEU A 198 3.55 -1.61 5.83
C LEU A 198 2.68 -2.32 4.78
N GLY A 199 3.25 -2.65 3.61
CA GLY A 199 2.53 -3.30 2.50
C GLY A 199 2.72 -2.55 1.18
N SER A 200 2.01 -2.99 0.13
CA SER A 200 2.01 -2.28 -1.15
C SER A 200 1.21 -0.97 -1.05
N PRO A 201 1.50 0.05 -1.88
CA PRO A 201 0.73 1.30 -1.83
C PRO A 201 -0.76 1.08 -2.15
N THR A 202 -1.09 0.16 -3.06
CA THR A 202 -2.48 -0.24 -3.35
C THR A 202 -3.19 -0.78 -2.11
N ALA A 203 -2.57 -1.70 -1.37
CA ALA A 203 -3.17 -2.24 -0.14
C ALA A 203 -3.39 -1.17 0.93
N LEU A 204 -2.49 -0.19 1.01
CA LEU A 204 -2.64 0.96 1.91
C LEU A 204 -3.77 1.90 1.48
N ARG A 205 -3.93 2.13 0.17
CA ARG A 205 -5.09 2.88 -0.36
C ARG A 205 -6.40 2.16 -0.10
N ASP A 206 -6.44 0.84 -0.25
CA ASP A 206 -7.64 0.04 0.03
C ASP A 206 -7.99 0.04 1.52
N LEU A 207 -6.99 -0.05 2.40
CA LEU A 207 -7.18 0.13 3.84
C LEU A 207 -7.78 1.51 4.14
N TYR A 208 -7.22 2.57 3.57
CA TYR A 208 -7.72 3.93 3.78
C TYR A 208 -9.15 4.10 3.26
N ARG A 209 -9.43 3.64 2.02
CA ARG A 209 -10.77 3.64 1.41
C ARG A 209 -11.76 2.91 2.31
N ASN A 210 -11.38 1.74 2.83
CA ASN A 210 -12.22 0.99 3.74
C ASN A 210 -12.52 1.79 5.02
N ILE A 211 -11.52 2.41 5.64
CA ILE A 211 -11.69 3.27 6.84
C ILE A 211 -12.67 4.41 6.58
N VAL A 212 -12.52 5.13 5.47
CA VAL A 212 -13.40 6.27 5.19
C VAL A 212 -14.81 5.87 4.76
N THR A 213 -15.00 4.66 4.21
CA THR A 213 -16.29 4.18 3.69
C THR A 213 -17.13 3.42 4.71
N THR A 214 -16.50 2.68 5.63
CA THR A 214 -17.21 1.78 6.54
C THR A 214 -17.20 2.35 7.96
N PRO A 215 -18.36 2.82 8.49
CA PRO A 215 -18.45 3.38 9.84
C PRO A 215 -18.10 2.34 10.91
N ARG A 216 -17.08 2.64 11.72
CA ARG A 216 -16.61 1.82 12.84
C ARG A 216 -16.12 2.72 13.96
N THR A 217 -16.10 2.19 15.17
CA THR A 217 -15.50 2.86 16.33
C THR A 217 -13.97 2.73 16.29
N PRO A 218 -13.21 3.62 16.98
CA PRO A 218 -11.76 3.50 17.10
C PRO A 218 -11.30 2.12 17.61
N HIS A 219 -12.07 1.52 18.52
CA HIS A 219 -11.77 0.20 19.08
C HIS A 219 -11.88 -0.89 18.03
N GLN A 220 -12.96 -0.90 17.24
CA GLN A 220 -13.15 -1.88 16.16
C GLN A 220 -12.03 -1.77 15.12
N ILE A 221 -11.68 -0.55 14.69
CA ILE A 221 -10.59 -0.35 13.73
C ILE A 221 -9.26 -0.83 14.34
N PHE A 222 -8.97 -0.49 15.59
CA PHE A 222 -7.75 -0.93 16.25
C PHE A 222 -7.65 -2.46 16.33
N GLU A 223 -8.72 -3.14 16.72
CA GLU A 223 -8.80 -4.60 16.79
C GLU A 223 -8.56 -5.23 15.40
N GLU A 224 -9.24 -4.73 14.36
CA GLU A 224 -9.02 -5.17 12.97
C GLU A 224 -7.57 -4.99 12.51
N LEU A 225 -6.93 -3.89 12.92
CA LEU A 225 -5.52 -3.64 12.61
C LEU A 225 -4.60 -4.61 13.36
N THR A 226 -4.86 -4.92 14.63
CA THR A 226 -4.05 -5.91 15.37
C THR A 226 -4.13 -7.32 14.78
N ALA A 227 -5.21 -7.65 14.07
CA ALA A 227 -5.34 -8.93 13.37
C ALA A 227 -4.54 -8.99 12.06
N LYS A 228 -4.22 -7.83 11.46
CA LYS A 228 -3.54 -7.72 10.16
C LYS A 228 -2.07 -7.33 10.26
N PHE A 229 -1.72 -6.55 11.28
CA PHE A 229 -0.39 -5.98 11.46
C PHE A 229 0.24 -6.45 12.77
N LYS A 230 1.57 -6.56 12.78
CA LYS A 230 2.31 -6.84 14.00
C LYS A 230 2.23 -5.65 14.94
N PHE A 231 2.29 -5.92 16.25
CA PHE A 231 2.31 -4.88 17.26
C PHE A 231 3.40 -3.80 17.04
N SER A 232 4.57 -4.20 16.56
CA SER A 232 5.67 -3.27 16.22
C SER A 232 5.28 -2.22 15.17
N ASP A 233 4.38 -2.58 14.27
CA ASP A 233 4.01 -1.79 13.11
C ASP A 233 2.77 -0.92 13.39
N MET A 234 2.07 -1.18 14.51
CA MET A 234 0.85 -0.48 14.91
C MET A 234 1.03 1.03 15.03
N LYS A 235 2.22 1.51 15.42
CA LYS A 235 2.52 2.94 15.41
C LYS A 235 2.46 3.51 14.00
N ASN A 236 3.19 2.86 13.09
CA ASN A 236 3.39 3.34 11.73
C ASN A 236 2.07 3.27 10.95
N ILE A 237 1.24 2.26 11.18
CA ILE A 237 -0.07 2.17 10.51
C ILE A 237 -1.05 3.25 11.00
N ILE A 238 -1.06 3.56 12.30
CA ILE A 238 -1.89 4.67 12.82
C ILE A 238 -1.37 6.01 12.31
N ASP A 239 -0.04 6.18 12.25
CA ASP A 239 0.57 7.36 11.66
C ASP A 239 0.18 7.48 10.17
N PHE A 240 0.23 6.39 9.39
CA PHE A 240 -0.24 6.37 8.01
C PHE A 240 -1.68 6.87 7.89
N ILE A 241 -2.60 6.36 8.73
CA ILE A 241 -4.01 6.78 8.72
C ILE A 241 -4.14 8.27 9.02
N LEU A 242 -3.41 8.78 10.02
CA LEU A 242 -3.44 10.21 10.38
C LEU A 242 -2.91 11.09 9.25
N HIS A 243 -1.78 10.73 8.64
CA HIS A 243 -1.20 11.50 7.53
C HIS A 243 -2.14 11.47 6.30
N SER A 244 -2.75 10.33 6.03
CA SER A 244 -3.70 10.15 4.92
C SER A 244 -4.96 10.98 5.11
N LEU A 245 -5.60 10.90 6.29
CA LEU A 245 -6.76 11.75 6.63
C LEU A 245 -6.40 13.24 6.56
N GLY A 246 -5.20 13.62 7.03
CA GLY A 246 -4.71 14.99 6.95
C GLY A 246 -4.48 15.47 5.52
N SER A 247 -3.98 14.61 4.64
CA SER A 247 -3.79 14.91 3.20
C SER A 247 -5.13 15.09 2.49
N ASP A 248 -6.04 14.13 2.69
CA ASP A 248 -7.38 14.14 2.08
C ASP A 248 -8.21 15.35 2.51
N MET A 249 -8.11 15.76 3.78
CA MET A 249 -8.78 16.95 4.29
C MET A 249 -8.24 18.26 3.68
N LYS A 250 -6.94 18.31 3.35
CA LYS A 250 -6.27 19.47 2.74
C LYS A 250 -6.47 19.54 1.22
N ALA A 251 -6.85 18.43 0.58
CA ALA A 251 -7.06 18.39 -0.85
C ALA A 251 -8.19 19.35 -1.29
N LYS A 252 -8.09 19.87 -2.52
CA LYS A 252 -9.12 20.76 -3.10
C LYS A 252 -10.46 20.03 -3.28
N GLY A 253 -10.41 18.73 -3.59
CA GLY A 253 -11.57 17.84 -3.61
C GLY A 253 -11.37 16.69 -2.65
N PRO A 254 -11.74 16.84 -1.37
CA PRO A 254 -11.71 15.74 -0.40
C PRO A 254 -12.59 14.56 -0.85
N SER A 255 -12.24 13.35 -0.41
CA SER A 255 -13.01 12.15 -0.77
C SER A 255 -14.41 12.12 -0.15
N ILE A 256 -14.53 12.63 1.08
CA ILE A 256 -15.76 12.78 1.87
C ILE A 256 -15.84 14.18 2.48
N SER A 257 -16.89 14.49 3.24
CA SER A 257 -16.99 15.82 3.85
C SER A 257 -15.84 16.10 4.82
N LYS A 258 -15.39 17.37 4.89
CA LYS A 258 -14.32 17.76 5.82
C LYS A 258 -14.69 17.50 7.28
N ALA A 259 -15.98 17.61 7.63
CA ALA A 259 -16.47 17.29 8.96
C ALA A 259 -16.29 15.80 9.30
N GLU A 260 -16.60 14.90 8.36
CA GLU A 260 -16.36 13.46 8.54
C GLU A 260 -14.88 13.13 8.63
N LEU A 261 -14.03 13.74 7.79
CA LEU A 261 -12.57 13.56 7.87
C LEU A 261 -12.03 14.02 9.22
N GLN A 262 -12.50 15.17 9.73
CA GLN A 262 -12.10 15.69 11.04
C GLN A 262 -12.55 14.76 12.18
N ARG A 263 -13.76 14.18 12.08
CA ARG A 263 -14.22 13.16 13.03
C ARG A 263 -13.31 11.93 13.01
N LEU A 264 -13.06 11.36 11.82
CA LEU A 264 -12.18 10.21 11.64
C LEU A 264 -10.74 10.50 12.13
N PHE A 265 -10.26 11.74 11.96
CA PHE A 265 -8.97 12.16 12.47
C PHE A 265 -8.92 12.16 14.00
N GLY A 266 -9.99 12.58 14.67
CA GLY A 266 -10.16 12.45 16.12
C GLY A 266 -10.21 10.99 16.57
N GLU A 267 -10.89 10.13 15.81
CA GLU A 267 -10.96 8.69 16.05
C GLU A 267 -9.59 8.02 15.88
N ALA A 268 -8.81 8.40 14.89
CA ALA A 268 -7.45 7.91 14.70
C ALA A 268 -6.50 8.34 15.84
N ARG A 269 -6.67 9.54 16.40
CA ARG A 269 -5.98 9.94 17.64
C ARG A 269 -6.39 9.11 18.85
N THR A 270 -7.64 8.67 18.89
CA THR A 270 -8.11 7.75 19.93
C THR A 270 -7.42 6.39 19.80
N MET A 271 -7.18 5.90 18.58
CA MET A 271 -6.35 4.70 18.36
C MET A 271 -4.90 4.86 18.87
N GLN A 272 -4.30 6.05 18.79
CA GLN A 272 -2.98 6.29 19.41
C GLN A 272 -3.04 6.15 20.93
N ALA A 273 -4.12 6.60 21.57
CA ALA A 273 -4.33 6.41 23.00
C ALA A 273 -4.49 4.93 23.36
N ILE A 274 -5.26 4.16 22.57
CA ILE A 274 -5.40 2.71 22.74
C ILE A 274 -4.03 2.03 22.62
N LEU A 275 -3.21 2.39 21.61
CA LEU A 275 -1.85 1.89 21.46
C LEU A 275 -0.98 2.17 22.70
N GLY A 276 -1.20 3.31 23.36
CA GLY A 276 -0.54 3.65 24.62
C GLY A 276 -0.78 2.61 25.72
N VAL A 277 -2.00 2.10 25.83
CA VAL A 277 -2.36 1.05 26.80
C VAL A 277 -1.59 -0.24 26.53
N PHE A 278 -1.56 -0.68 25.26
CA PHE A 278 -0.82 -1.89 24.89
C PHE A 278 0.68 -1.73 25.15
N ARG A 279 1.25 -0.56 24.86
CA ARG A 279 2.66 -0.27 25.14
C ARG A 279 2.98 -0.28 26.62
N PHE A 280 2.07 0.24 27.44
CA PHE A 280 2.21 0.20 28.89
C PHE A 280 2.39 -1.26 29.36
N PHE A 281 1.47 -2.16 29.00
CA PHE A 281 1.59 -3.56 29.40
C PHE A 281 2.77 -4.26 28.77
N PHE A 282 3.08 -3.97 27.51
CA PHE A 282 4.25 -4.53 26.85
C PHE A 282 5.53 -4.23 27.64
N ALA A 283 5.70 -2.99 28.11
CA ALA A 283 6.84 -2.60 28.93
C ALA A 283 6.79 -3.23 30.34
N ARG A 284 5.60 -3.47 30.90
CA ARG A 284 5.40 -4.03 32.24
C ARG A 284 5.57 -5.55 32.31
N MET A 285 5.53 -6.29 31.20
CA MET A 285 5.61 -7.76 31.21
C MET A 285 6.81 -8.31 31.99
N LYS A 286 7.99 -7.67 31.88
CA LYS A 286 9.18 -8.10 32.62
C LYS A 286 9.02 -7.91 34.13
N LEU A 287 8.40 -6.80 34.54
CA LEU A 287 8.12 -6.52 35.95
C LEU A 287 7.09 -7.51 36.50
N ILE A 288 5.98 -7.71 35.78
CA ILE A 288 4.92 -8.67 36.16
C ILE A 288 5.54 -10.05 36.38
N LYS A 289 6.32 -10.54 35.39
CA LYS A 289 6.99 -11.83 35.53
C LYS A 289 7.87 -11.89 36.77
N GLY A 290 8.69 -10.87 36.99
CA GLY A 290 9.56 -10.81 38.18
C GLY A 290 8.82 -10.55 39.51
N GLN A 291 7.52 -10.25 39.50
CA GLN A 291 6.68 -10.26 40.69
C GLN A 291 6.09 -11.65 40.93
N PHE A 292 5.58 -12.32 39.89
CA PHE A 292 5.17 -13.74 39.98
C PHE A 292 6.31 -14.61 40.51
N ASP A 293 7.52 -14.46 39.95
CA ASP A 293 8.72 -15.20 40.39
C ASP A 293 9.11 -14.91 41.86
N ARG A 294 8.68 -13.79 42.47
CA ARG A 294 9.00 -13.47 43.88
C ARG A 294 8.05 -14.09 44.89
N TYR A 295 6.81 -14.33 44.49
CA TYR A 295 5.80 -15.02 45.30
C TYR A 295 5.78 -16.52 44.97
N ASP A 296 6.80 -17.04 44.28
CA ASP A 296 6.87 -18.43 43.81
C ASP A 296 5.65 -18.90 42.97
N LEU A 297 5.00 -17.93 42.30
CA LEU A 297 3.80 -18.17 41.48
C LEU A 297 4.17 -18.56 40.04
N THR A 298 3.41 -19.49 39.47
CA THR A 298 3.52 -19.81 38.04
C THR A 298 2.63 -18.89 37.21
N MET A 299 3.22 -18.05 36.35
CA MET A 299 2.45 -17.17 35.48
C MET A 299 1.65 -17.96 34.42
N PRO A 300 0.32 -17.86 34.39
CA PRO A 300 -0.50 -18.56 33.39
C PRO A 300 -0.13 -18.14 31.96
N SER A 301 -0.09 -19.11 31.02
CA SER A 301 0.28 -18.88 29.61
C SER A 301 -0.63 -17.90 28.87
N ARG A 302 -1.87 -17.73 29.35
CA ARG A 302 -2.84 -16.77 28.79
C ARG A 302 -2.51 -15.32 29.15
N ILE A 303 -1.68 -15.08 30.18
CA ILE A 303 -1.28 -13.73 30.57
C ILE A 303 -0.20 -13.24 29.60
N ASN A 304 -0.58 -12.26 28.78
CA ASN A 304 0.32 -11.50 27.94
C ASN A 304 -0.17 -10.06 27.81
N PHE A 305 0.67 -9.18 27.28
CA PHE A 305 0.38 -7.75 27.24
C PHE A 305 -0.88 -7.41 26.43
N GLU A 306 -1.20 -8.18 25.38
CA GLU A 306 -2.39 -7.94 24.57
C GLU A 306 -3.65 -8.28 25.34
N VAL A 307 -3.67 -9.43 26.04
CA VAL A 307 -4.82 -9.85 26.85
C VAL A 307 -5.04 -8.85 27.98
N LEU A 308 -3.98 -8.45 28.69
CA LEU A 308 -4.07 -7.45 29.76
C LEU A 308 -4.59 -6.10 29.24
N ALA A 309 -4.08 -5.63 28.10
CA ALA A 309 -4.53 -4.39 27.49
C ALA A 309 -5.99 -4.47 27.03
N ARG A 310 -6.40 -5.56 26.37
CA ARG A 310 -7.78 -5.73 25.89
C ARG A 310 -8.79 -5.81 27.04
N LEU A 311 -8.44 -6.50 28.13
CA LEU A 311 -9.29 -6.55 29.32
C LEU A 311 -9.40 -5.16 29.98
N LEU A 312 -8.29 -4.42 30.12
CA LEU A 312 -8.36 -3.05 30.62
C LEU A 312 -9.20 -2.16 29.69
N MET A 313 -9.05 -2.27 28.37
CA MET A 313 -9.87 -1.51 27.42
C MET A 313 -11.37 -1.82 27.56
N LYS A 314 -11.75 -3.07 27.84
CA LYS A 314 -13.15 -3.43 28.14
C LYS A 314 -13.60 -2.78 29.45
N LEU A 315 -12.76 -2.79 30.48
CA LEU A 315 -13.04 -2.14 31.75
C LEU A 315 -13.20 -0.61 31.63
N LEU A 316 -12.40 0.04 30.76
CA LEU A 316 -12.56 1.47 30.45
C LEU A 316 -13.89 1.80 29.75
N GLN A 317 -14.53 0.82 29.11
CA GLN A 317 -15.85 0.99 28.50
C GLN A 317 -17.00 0.67 29.46
N GLU A 318 -16.71 0.07 30.61
CA GLU A 318 -17.71 -0.27 31.63
C GLU A 318 -18.30 0.99 32.23
N ARG A 319 -19.62 1.14 32.17
CA ARG A 319 -20.32 2.34 32.65
C ARG A 319 -20.39 2.40 34.18
N TYR A 320 -20.45 1.24 34.82
CA TYR A 320 -20.58 1.10 36.26
C TYR A 320 -19.54 0.07 36.75
N PRO A 321 -18.30 0.50 37.04
CA PRO A 321 -17.30 -0.39 37.62
C PRO A 321 -17.74 -0.82 39.03
N SER A 322 -17.37 -2.04 39.41
CA SER A 322 -17.59 -2.59 40.77
C SER A 322 -16.48 -3.59 41.10
N PRO A 323 -16.17 -3.84 42.40
CA PRO A 323 -15.15 -4.81 42.78
C PRO A 323 -15.40 -6.20 42.18
N ASP A 324 -16.65 -6.69 42.24
CA ASP A 324 -17.06 -7.95 41.60
C ASP A 324 -16.70 -8.06 40.12
N LYS A 325 -16.79 -6.97 39.36
CA LYS A 325 -16.45 -6.95 37.93
C LYS A 325 -14.95 -7.00 37.70
N ILE A 326 -14.17 -6.42 38.60
CA ILE A 326 -12.71 -6.47 38.57
C ILE A 326 -12.25 -7.88 38.94
N ILE A 327 -12.77 -8.44 40.03
CA ILE A 327 -12.50 -9.82 40.45
C ILE A 327 -12.85 -10.81 39.33
N LYS A 328 -13.95 -10.62 38.59
CA LYS A 328 -14.27 -11.45 37.42
C LYS A 328 -13.16 -11.55 36.36
N LEU A 329 -12.25 -10.58 36.29
CA LEU A 329 -11.11 -10.62 35.38
C LEU A 329 -10.07 -11.67 35.81
N SER A 330 -9.96 -11.99 37.10
CA SER A 330 -9.03 -13.01 37.61
C SER A 330 -9.36 -14.40 37.05
N PHE A 331 -10.66 -14.75 36.95
CA PHE A 331 -11.12 -15.98 36.32
C PHE A 331 -10.74 -16.08 34.83
N VAL A 332 -10.87 -14.96 34.10
CA VAL A 332 -10.47 -14.91 32.69
C VAL A 332 -8.96 -15.10 32.55
N LEU A 333 -8.20 -14.49 33.45
CA LEU A 333 -6.74 -14.55 33.50
C LEU A 333 -6.19 -15.86 34.09
N GLY A 334 -7.04 -16.68 34.71
CA GLY A 334 -6.66 -17.95 35.32
C GLY A 334 -5.81 -17.76 36.57
N ILE A 335 -6.11 -16.73 37.35
CA ILE A 335 -5.43 -16.35 38.60
C ILE A 335 -6.41 -16.21 39.77
N SER A 336 -7.63 -16.73 39.63
CA SER A 336 -8.69 -16.57 40.63
C SER A 336 -8.44 -17.34 41.93
N GLU A 337 -7.55 -18.32 41.92
CA GLU A 337 -7.20 -19.16 43.07
C GLU A 337 -5.99 -18.59 43.86
N GLU A 338 -5.33 -17.56 43.34
CA GLU A 338 -4.05 -17.07 43.85
C GLU A 338 -4.16 -15.58 44.18
N VAL A 339 -4.43 -15.21 45.44
CA VAL A 339 -4.68 -13.83 45.87
C VAL A 339 -3.51 -12.91 45.51
N ALA A 340 -2.27 -13.34 45.79
CA ALA A 340 -1.06 -12.61 45.41
C ALA A 340 -0.97 -12.35 43.89
N ALA A 341 -1.39 -13.30 43.04
CA ALA A 341 -1.42 -13.11 41.58
C ALA A 341 -2.44 -12.03 41.17
N GLN A 342 -3.60 -12.00 41.83
CA GLN A 342 -4.63 -10.98 41.61
C GLN A 342 -4.10 -9.59 41.98
N ILE A 343 -3.49 -9.43 43.15
CA ILE A 343 -2.86 -8.19 43.61
C ILE A 343 -1.81 -7.70 42.60
N ILE A 344 -0.93 -8.58 42.13
CA ILE A 344 0.10 -8.24 41.13
C ILE A 344 -0.53 -7.61 39.88
N ILE A 345 -1.55 -8.26 39.30
CA ILE A 345 -2.17 -7.80 38.06
C ILE A 345 -3.02 -6.54 38.27
N PHE A 346 -3.85 -6.48 39.31
CA PHE A 346 -4.71 -5.34 39.57
C PHE A 346 -3.93 -4.09 39.99
N THR A 347 -2.76 -4.26 40.62
CA THR A 347 -1.78 -3.18 40.82
C THR A 347 -1.33 -2.60 39.48
N GLN A 348 -1.05 -3.44 38.48
CA GLN A 348 -0.70 -2.92 37.14
C GLN A 348 -1.86 -2.19 36.47
N TYR A 349 -3.11 -2.60 36.71
CA TYR A 349 -4.28 -1.92 36.18
C TYR A 349 -4.46 -0.54 36.84
N ARG A 350 -4.36 -0.45 38.17
CA ARG A 350 -4.34 0.80 38.91
C ARG A 350 -3.29 1.76 38.37
N ASP A 351 -2.08 1.27 38.19
CA ASP A 351 -0.96 2.07 37.69
C ASP A 351 -1.18 2.51 36.23
N ALA A 352 -1.75 1.64 35.38
CA ALA A 352 -2.10 1.98 34.01
C ALA A 352 -3.08 3.16 33.95
N LEU A 353 -4.11 3.20 34.81
CA LEU A 353 -5.11 4.29 34.82
C LEU A 353 -4.51 5.69 35.06
N ARG A 354 -3.33 5.77 35.68
CA ARG A 354 -2.60 7.03 35.88
C ARG A 354 -1.93 7.54 34.61
N HIS A 355 -1.60 6.64 33.68
CA HIS A 355 -0.89 6.95 32.44
C HIS A 355 -1.78 6.96 31.19
N ILE A 356 -3.03 6.48 31.32
CA ILE A 356 -3.98 6.44 30.21
C ILE A 356 -4.48 7.84 29.86
N SER A 357 -4.58 8.11 28.56
CA SER A 357 -5.15 9.35 28.04
C SER A 357 -6.60 9.55 28.54
N PRO A 358 -6.96 10.74 29.07
CA PRO A 358 -8.32 11.06 29.53
C PRO A 358 -9.42 10.79 28.50
N LYS A 359 -9.08 10.83 27.20
CA LYS A 359 -10.01 10.58 26.09
C LYS A 359 -10.57 9.14 26.04
N LEU A 360 -9.95 8.18 26.72
CA LEU A 360 -10.46 6.81 26.78
C LEU A 360 -11.51 6.61 27.88
N PHE A 361 -11.70 7.61 28.75
CA PHE A 361 -12.72 7.59 29.80
C PHE A 361 -13.97 8.34 29.34
N GLN A 362 -15.12 7.97 29.91
CA GLN A 362 -16.38 8.67 29.62
C GLN A 362 -16.38 10.10 30.20
N SER A 363 -15.75 10.26 31.35
CA SER A 363 -15.58 11.53 32.06
C SER A 363 -14.45 11.42 33.09
N GLU A 364 -14.01 12.55 33.66
CA GLU A 364 -13.05 12.53 34.77
C GLU A 364 -13.63 11.83 36.01
N ARG A 365 -14.94 12.00 36.26
CA ARG A 365 -15.63 11.27 37.32
C ARG A 365 -15.58 9.76 37.09
N HIS A 366 -15.87 9.31 35.88
CA HIS A 366 -15.80 7.88 35.53
C HIS A 366 -14.39 7.30 35.73
N ARG A 367 -13.35 8.07 35.39
CA ARG A 367 -11.96 7.70 35.68
C ARG A 367 -11.69 7.55 37.18
N GLN A 368 -12.18 8.48 37.99
CA GLN A 368 -12.04 8.43 39.45
C GLN A 368 -12.80 7.25 40.06
N ASP A 369 -14.06 7.05 39.64
CA ASP A 369 -14.89 5.93 40.09
C ASP A 369 -14.18 4.60 39.79
N LEU A 370 -13.64 4.42 38.58
CA LEU A 370 -12.91 3.22 38.21
C LEU A 370 -11.62 3.03 39.02
N LEU A 371 -10.86 4.11 39.26
CA LEU A 371 -9.65 4.04 40.07
C LEU A 371 -9.95 3.67 41.51
N LEU A 372 -10.98 4.26 42.12
CA LEU A 372 -11.41 3.95 43.48
C LEU A 372 -11.86 2.50 43.58
N THR A 373 -12.62 2.02 42.60
CA THR A 373 -13.08 0.62 42.56
C THR A 373 -11.88 -0.36 42.55
N ILE A 374 -10.83 -0.07 41.76
CA ILE A 374 -9.62 -0.91 41.74
C ILE A 374 -8.87 -0.83 43.07
N ILE A 375 -8.83 0.34 43.71
CA ILE A 375 -8.18 0.49 45.03
C ILE A 375 -8.93 -0.31 46.09
N GLU A 376 -10.26 -0.20 46.14
CA GLU A 376 -11.11 -0.98 47.05
C GLU A 376 -10.88 -2.49 46.83
N THR A 377 -10.91 -2.95 45.57
CA THR A 377 -10.63 -4.37 45.25
C THR A 377 -9.23 -4.80 45.69
N LEU A 378 -8.23 -3.92 45.58
CA LEU A 378 -6.87 -4.23 46.02
C LEU A 378 -6.77 -4.31 47.54
N SER A 379 -7.43 -3.40 48.26
CA SER A 379 -7.47 -3.44 49.72
C SER A 379 -8.14 -4.71 50.23
N ASP A 380 -9.28 -5.10 49.65
CA ASP A 380 -9.95 -6.35 50.03
C ASP A 380 -9.07 -7.58 49.80
N LEU A 381 -8.30 -7.62 48.70
CA LEU A 381 -7.36 -8.71 48.40
C LEU A 381 -6.11 -8.68 49.30
N GLU A 382 -5.64 -7.49 49.68
CA GLU A 382 -4.52 -7.33 50.61
C GLU A 382 -4.90 -7.86 51.99
N ASP A 383 -6.11 -7.54 52.48
CA ASP A 383 -6.65 -8.09 53.73
C ASP A 383 -6.81 -9.63 53.65
N GLU A 384 -7.32 -10.17 52.53
CA GLU A 384 -7.45 -11.62 52.30
C GLU A 384 -6.09 -12.33 52.31
N LEU A 385 -5.05 -11.71 51.72
CA LEU A 385 -3.70 -12.28 51.73
C LEU A 385 -3.08 -12.28 53.14
N GLU A 386 -3.32 -11.22 53.92
CA GLU A 386 -2.86 -11.17 55.32
C GLU A 386 -3.52 -12.28 56.16
N GLU A 387 -4.82 -12.53 55.96
CA GLU A 387 -5.53 -13.64 56.61
C GLU A 387 -4.98 -15.02 56.20
N GLU A 388 -4.70 -15.23 54.90
CA GLU A 388 -4.09 -16.48 54.41
C GLU A 388 -2.67 -16.71 54.99
N GLU A 389 -1.85 -15.67 55.07
CA GLU A 389 -0.51 -15.73 55.66
C GLU A 389 -0.56 -16.04 57.18
N GLU A 390 -1.51 -15.46 57.91
CA GLU A 390 -1.72 -15.76 59.34
C GLU A 390 -2.17 -17.22 59.56
N GLU A 391 -3.07 -17.75 58.73
CA GLU A 391 -3.52 -19.15 58.81
C GLU A 391 -2.40 -20.17 58.50
N GLU A 392 -1.45 -19.83 57.62
CA GLU A 392 -0.31 -20.69 57.31
C GLU A 392 0.79 -20.71 58.39
N GLU A 393 0.88 -19.65 59.22
CA GLU A 393 1.77 -19.57 60.38
C GLU A 393 1.21 -20.28 61.64
N GLU A 394 -0.12 -20.45 61.67
CA GLU A 394 -0.99 -21.36 62.44
C GLU A 394 -0.52 -22.82 62.61
#